data_AF-A0A381UXB0-F1
#
_entry.id   AF-A0A381UXB0-F1
#
_cell.length_a   1.000
_cell.length_b   1.000
_cell.length_c   1.000
_cell.angle_alpha   90.00
_cell.angle_beta   90.00
_cell.angle_gamma   90.00
#
_symmetry.space_group_name_H-M   'P 1'
#
loop_
_entity.id
_entity.type
_entity.pdbx_description
1 polymer ?
#
loop_
_entity_poly.entity_id
_entity_poly.type
_entity_poly.pdbx_seq_one_letter_code
_entity_poly.pdbx_strand_id
1 'polypeptide(L)' 'MSELLARSDDEVILAKMKVLAVLESLPKLGKVKARRTMEEVGISESRRLRGLGTQQRAELVARFG' A
#
# COMPACT_ATOMS: atom_id res chain seq x y z
N MET A 1 -4.47 7.23 -4.11
CA MET A 1 -3.50 6.10 -4.06
C MET A 1 -2.57 6.00 -5.28
N SER A 2 -3.10 6.15 -6.50
CA SER A 2 -2.34 5.94 -7.75
C SER A 2 -1.06 6.79 -7.87
N GLU A 3 -1.14 8.09 -7.57
CA GLU A 3 0.00 9.00 -7.63
C GLU A 3 1.16 8.56 -6.70
N LEU A 4 0.87 8.15 -5.47
CA LEU A 4 1.88 7.68 -4.52
C LEU A 4 2.61 6.45 -5.04
N LEU A 5 1.88 5.50 -5.64
CA LEU A 5 2.48 4.28 -6.19
C LEU A 5 3.37 4.61 -7.39
N ALA A 6 2.94 5.50 -8.27
CA ALA A 6 3.76 5.96 -9.39
C ALA A 6 5.05 6.64 -8.91
N ARG A 7 4.96 7.56 -7.94
CA ARG A 7 6.14 8.20 -7.34
C ARG A 7 7.07 7.21 -6.64
N SER A 8 6.54 6.13 -6.09
CA SER A 8 7.35 5.10 -5.43
C SER A 8 8.21 4.28 -6.39
N ASP A 9 7.96 4.34 -7.70
CA ASP A 9 8.77 3.67 -8.70
C ASP A 9 10.08 4.42 -8.98
N ASP A 10 10.04 5.76 -8.90
CA ASP A 10 11.20 6.64 -9.15
C ASP A 10 11.91 7.09 -7.86
N GLU A 11 11.18 7.25 -6.76
CA GLU A 11 11.71 7.74 -5.49
C GLU A 11 12.09 6.59 -4.53
N VAL A 12 13.39 6.40 -4.32
CA VAL A 12 13.94 5.33 -3.45
C VAL A 12 13.40 5.38 -2.01
N ILE A 13 13.11 6.57 -1.49
CA ILE A 13 12.59 6.75 -0.13
C ILE A 13 11.16 6.17 -0.04
N LEU A 14 10.29 6.56 -0.98
CA LEU A 14 8.92 6.04 -1.07
C LEU A 14 8.91 4.54 -1.36
N ALA A 15 9.76 4.07 -2.28
CA ALA A 15 9.92 2.65 -2.61
C ALA A 15 10.14 1.76 -1.38
N LYS A 16 10.86 2.29 -0.38
CA LYS A 16 11.17 1.61 0.88
C LYS A 16 10.07 1.74 1.92
N MET A 17 9.03 2.53 1.76
CA MET A 17 7.98 2.63 2.79
C MET A 17 7.23 1.31 2.97
N LYS A 18 6.88 0.99 4.22
CA LYS A 18 6.01 -0.16 4.52
C LYS A 18 4.59 0.13 4.01
N VAL A 19 3.99 -0.85 3.33
CA VAL A 19 2.61 -0.73 2.84
C VAL A 19 1.65 -0.47 4.00
N LEU A 20 1.84 -1.14 5.13
CA LEU A 20 1.02 -0.94 6.33
C LEU A 20 1.00 0.53 6.79
N ALA A 21 2.16 1.18 6.85
CA ALA A 21 2.26 2.57 7.31
C ALA A 21 1.56 3.54 6.35
N VAL A 22 1.59 3.25 5.05
CA VAL A 22 0.87 4.02 4.03
C VAL A 22 -0.63 3.83 4.17
N LEU A 23 -1.09 2.61 4.42
CA LEU A 23 -2.52 2.35 4.63
C LEU A 23 -3.01 3.02 5.91
N GLU A 24 -2.23 2.98 6.99
CA GLU A 24 -2.56 3.62 8.28
C GLU A 24 -2.60 5.16 8.20
N SER A 25 -1.95 5.78 7.22
CA SER A 25 -2.01 7.23 7.01
C SER A 25 -3.23 7.68 6.20
N LEU A 26 -4.02 6.74 5.64
CA LEU A 26 -5.24 7.07 4.92
C LEU A 26 -6.38 7.43 5.88
N PRO A 27 -7.26 8.38 5.49
CA PRO A 27 -8.40 8.75 6.31
C PRO A 27 -9.28 7.53 6.57
N LYS A 28 -9.68 7.34 7.84
CA LYS A 28 -10.57 6.26 8.31
C LYS A 28 -9.98 4.84 8.31
N LEU A 29 -8.69 4.67 8.01
CA LEU A 29 -7.98 3.39 8.05
C LEU A 29 -6.99 3.32 9.24
N GLY A 30 -7.49 2.93 10.41
CA GLY A 30 -6.62 2.65 11.56
C GLY A 30 -5.90 1.30 11.45
N LYS A 31 -5.00 1.01 12.40
CA LYS A 31 -4.15 -0.21 12.44
C LYS A 31 -4.90 -1.51 12.11
N VAL A 32 -6.07 -1.71 12.71
CA VAL A 32 -6.90 -2.92 12.53
C VAL A 32 -7.41 -3.03 11.10
N LYS A 33 -7.99 -1.94 10.55
CA LYS A 33 -8.53 -1.94 9.18
C LYS A 33 -7.43 -2.04 8.13
N ALA A 34 -6.26 -1.43 8.39
CA ALA A 34 -5.11 -1.49 7.49
C ALA A 34 -4.58 -2.93 7.37
N ARG A 35 -4.38 -3.65 8.49
CA ARG A 35 -3.95 -5.07 8.45
C ARG A 35 -4.97 -5.96 7.76
N ARG A 36 -6.25 -5.83 8.10
CA ARG A 36 -7.31 -6.58 7.44
C ARG A 36 -7.34 -6.33 5.93
N THR A 37 -7.16 -5.07 5.50
CA THR A 37 -7.04 -4.74 4.08
C THR A 37 -5.85 -5.47 3.44
N MET A 38 -4.69 -5.49 4.10
CA MET A 38 -3.53 -6.22 3.59
C MET A 38 -3.80 -7.72 3.45
N GLU A 39 -4.46 -8.35 4.43
CA GLU A 39 -4.87 -9.75 4.37
C GLU A 39 -5.82 -10.02 3.20
N GLU A 40 -6.87 -9.20 3.05
CA GLU A 40 -7.85 -9.32 1.96
C GLU A 40 -7.23 -9.18 0.56
N VAL A 41 -6.20 -8.34 0.42
CA VAL A 41 -5.45 -8.15 -0.84
C VAL A 41 -4.32 -9.18 -1.01
N GLY A 42 -4.01 -9.98 0.02
CA GLY A 42 -2.92 -10.95 -0.01
C GLY A 42 -1.52 -10.31 0.06
N ILE A 43 -1.37 -9.25 0.85
CA ILE A 43 -0.11 -8.51 1.06
C ILE A 43 0.50 -8.91 2.41
N SER A 44 1.74 -9.43 2.40
CA SER A 44 2.50 -9.71 3.63
C SER A 44 2.68 -8.45 4.49
N GLU A 45 2.62 -8.58 5.82
CA GLU A 45 2.85 -7.48 6.77
C GLU A 45 4.21 -6.78 6.61
N SER A 46 5.21 -7.50 6.10
CA SER A 46 6.56 -6.98 5.86
C SER A 46 6.72 -6.24 4.53
N ARG A 47 5.68 -6.25 3.68
CA ARG A 47 5.75 -5.72 2.30
C ARG A 47 6.02 -4.21 2.30
N ARG A 48 6.83 -3.78 1.33
CA ARG A 48 7.14 -2.38 1.01
C ARG A 48 6.52 -1.99 -0.34
N LEU A 49 6.37 -0.70 -0.62
CA LEU A 49 5.72 -0.19 -1.84
C LEU A 49 6.34 -0.78 -3.13
N ARG A 50 7.68 -0.83 -3.22
CA ARG A 50 8.38 -1.46 -4.36
C ARG A 50 8.08 -2.95 -4.54
N GLY A 51 7.68 -3.63 -3.46
CA GLY A 51 7.34 -5.05 -3.49
C GLY A 51 5.90 -5.33 -3.91
N LEU A 52 5.04 -4.31 -4.09
CA LEU A 52 3.67 -4.57 -4.50
C LEU A 52 3.63 -5.10 -5.95
N GLY A 53 3.07 -6.28 -6.14
CA GLY A 53 2.81 -6.83 -7.47
C GLY A 53 1.70 -6.05 -8.19
N THR A 54 1.60 -6.19 -9.51
CA THR A 54 0.64 -5.45 -10.34
C THR A 54 -0.81 -5.60 -9.86
N GLN A 55 -1.22 -6.82 -9.51
CA GLN A 55 -2.59 -7.08 -9.00
C GLN A 55 -2.85 -6.42 -7.64
N GLN A 56 -1.87 -6.46 -6.74
CA GLN A 56 -1.99 -5.81 -5.42
C GLN A 56 -2.07 -4.29 -5.57
N ARG A 57 -1.28 -3.70 -6.48
CA ARG A 57 -1.36 -2.27 -6.80
C ARG A 57 -2.73 -1.91 -7.36
N ALA A 58 -3.22 -2.67 -8.33
CA ALA A 58 -4.53 -2.45 -8.95
C ALA A 58 -5.66 -2.48 -7.91
N GLU A 59 -5.68 -3.48 -7.03
CA GLU A 59 -6.68 -3.62 -5.97
C GLU A 59 -6.63 -2.46 -4.97
N LEU A 60 -5.43 -2.03 -4.55
CA LEU A 60 -5.28 -0.87 -3.65
C LEU A 60 -5.72 0.43 -4.31
N VAL A 61 -5.50 0.60 -5.62
CA VAL A 61 -6.02 1.76 -6.37
C VAL A 61 -7.53 1.66 -6.53
N ALA A 62 -8.11 0.48 -6.77
CA ALA A 62 -9.56 0.33 -6.87
C ALA A 62 -10.28 0.70 -5.55
N ARG A 63 -9.66 0.41 -4.40
CA ARG A 63 -10.23 0.69 -3.07
C ARG A 63 -10.04 2.12 -2.57
N PHE A 64 -8.90 2.74 -2.89
CA PHE A 64 -8.45 4.02 -2.29
C PHE A 64 -7.94 5.05 -3.31
N GLY A 65 -8.18 4.78 -4.59
CA GLY A 65 -7.80 5.60 -5.74
C GLY A 65 -8.65 6.85 -5.86
#